data_AF-A0A0N4VT87-F1
#
_entry.id   AF-A0A0N4VT87-F1
#
_cell.length_a   1.000
_cell.length_b   1.000
_cell.length_c   1.000
_cell.angle_alpha   90.00
_cell.angle_beta   90.00
_cell.angle_gamma   90.00
#
_symmetry.space_group_name_H-M   'P 1'
#
loop_
_entity.id
_entity.type
_entity.pdbx_description
1 polymer ?
#
loop_
_entity_poly.entity_id
_entity_poly.type
_entity_poly.pdbx_seq_one_letter_code
_entity_poly.pdbx_strand_id
1 'polypeptide(L)'
;MAVIKELTLGPDGYLQFRFIACIGEGNRHYKVGETWVDDQNMYYYECEKDGPYLKSRAKGCISHDKQRRVPIGQRDDFGDYM
;
A
#
# COMPACT_ATOMS: atom_id res chain seq x y z
N MET A 1 4.43 9.27 -2.75
CA MET A 1 4.56 8.08 -1.87
C MET A 1 6.01 7.66 -1.81
N ALA A 2 6.56 7.51 -0.61
CA ALA A 2 7.97 7.22 -0.39
C ALA A 2 8.19 5.71 -0.13
N VAL A 3 9.40 5.23 -0.39
CA VAL A 3 9.79 3.83 -0.23
C VAL A 3 11.18 3.75 0.39
N ILE A 4 11.39 2.75 1.24
CA ILE A 4 12.66 2.52 1.92
C ILE A 4 13.53 1.64 1.02
N LYS A 5 14.76 2.08 0.83
CA LYS A 5 15.80 1.36 0.09
C LYS A 5 16.98 1.10 1.00
N GLU A 6 17.53 -0.09 0.91
CA GLU A 6 18.81 -0.46 1.50
C GLU A 6 19.84 -0.73 0.41
N LEU A 7 21.10 -0.47 0.72
CA LEU A 7 22.21 -0.80 -0.16
C LEU A 7 22.73 -2.19 0.21
N THR A 8 22.68 -3.12 -0.74
CA THR A 8 23.14 -4.50 -0.55
C THR A 8 24.17 -4.85 -1.61
N LEU A 9 25.19 -5.63 -1.22
CA LEU A 9 26.14 -6.19 -2.18
C LEU A 9 25.45 -7.30 -2.98
N GLY A 10 25.35 -7.13 -4.29
CA GLY A 10 24.80 -8.13 -5.20
C GLY A 10 25.74 -9.34 -5.36
N PRO A 11 25.22 -10.48 -5.85
CA PRO A 11 26.02 -11.68 -6.09
C PRO A 11 27.07 -11.50 -7.21
N ASP A 12 26.92 -10.44 -8.01
CA ASP A 12 27.85 -9.96 -9.03
C ASP A 12 28.97 -9.06 -8.46
N GLY A 13 28.97 -8.80 -7.15
CA GLY A 13 29.96 -7.96 -6.47
C GLY A 13 29.70 -6.45 -6.61
N TYR A 14 28.58 -6.05 -7.22
CA TYR A 14 28.20 -4.65 -7.36
C TYR A 14 27.20 -4.23 -6.27
N LEU A 15 27.25 -2.96 -5.87
CA LEU A 15 26.28 -2.39 -4.93
C LEU A 15 24.93 -2.20 -5.63
N GLN A 16 23.88 -2.81 -5.08
CA GLN A 16 22.52 -2.74 -5.61
C GLN A 16 21.58 -2.13 -4.57
N PHE A 17 20.65 -1.29 -5.03
CA PHE A 17 19.57 -0.78 -4.19
C PHE A 17 18.44 -1.79 -4.12
N ARG A 18 18.15 -2.27 -2.91
CA ARG A 18 17.01 -3.16 -2.65
C ARG A 18 15.90 -2.37 -1.96
N PHE A 19 14.70 -2.43 -2.51
CA PHE A 19 13.52 -1.83 -1.91
C PHE A 19 12.92 -2.82 -0.90
N ILE A 20 12.71 -2.36 0.34
CA ILE A 20 12.32 -3.24 1.46
C ILE A 20 10.97 -2.92 2.08
N ALA A 21 10.51 -1.67 1.98
CA ALA A 21 9.23 -1.25 2.56
C ALA A 21 8.65 -0.01 1.85
N CYS A 22 7.34 0.17 1.98
CA CYS A 22 6.62 1.37 1.62
C CYS A 22 6.45 2.28 2.85
N ILE A 23 6.43 3.58 2.63
CA ILE A 23 6.20 4.57 3.68
C ILE A 23 4.78 5.11 3.51
N GLY A 24 3.93 4.85 4.49
CA GLY A 24 2.59 5.45 4.59
C GLY A 24 2.59 6.70 5.44
N GLU A 25 1.40 7.18 5.79
CA GLU A 25 1.22 8.39 6.59
C GLU A 25 1.82 8.24 7.99
N GLY A 26 2.24 9.37 8.58
CA GLY A 26 2.92 9.39 9.87
C GLY A 26 4.29 8.71 9.89
N ASN A 27 4.96 8.58 8.73
CA ASN A 27 6.25 7.89 8.58
C ASN A 27 6.21 6.41 9.03
N ARG A 28 5.05 5.77 8.92
CA ARG A 28 4.90 4.35 9.20
C ARG A 28 5.44 3.51 8.05
N HIS A 29 6.17 2.46 8.39
CA HIS A 29 6.82 1.59 7.42
C HIS A 29 6.01 0.31 7.26
N TYR A 30 5.72 -0.06 6.02
CA TYR A 30 4.93 -1.23 5.66
C TYR A 30 5.74 -2.16 4.77
N LYS A 31 5.84 -3.42 5.17
CA LYS A 31 6.49 -4.48 4.38
C LYS A 31 5.66 -4.84 3.16
N VAL A 32 6.29 -5.50 2.21
CA VAL A 32 5.60 -6.01 1.01
C VAL A 32 4.45 -6.95 1.41
N GLY A 33 3.26 -6.71 0.87
CA GLY A 33 2.02 -7.41 1.19
C GLY A 33 1.26 -6.86 2.40
N GLU A 34 1.85 -5.93 3.17
CA GLU A 34 1.11 -5.26 4.24
C GLU A 34 0.15 -4.21 3.67
N THR A 35 -1.01 -4.10 4.31
CA THR A 35 -2.05 -3.14 3.97
C THR A 35 -2.30 -2.17 5.11
N TRP A 36 -2.61 -0.92 4.78
CA TRP A 36 -2.98 0.10 5.75
C TRP A 36 -4.10 0.99 5.23
N VAL A 37 -4.75 1.68 6.15
CA VAL A 37 -5.74 2.73 5.86
C VAL A 37 -5.07 4.09 5.95
N ASP A 38 -5.60 5.08 5.23
CA ASP A 38 -5.22 6.48 5.43
C ASP A 38 -5.71 7.04 6.78
N ASP A 39 -5.21 8.21 7.17
CA ASP A 39 -5.59 8.86 8.42
C ASP A 39 -7.09 9.23 8.47
N GLN A 40 -7.73 9.36 7.31
CA GLN A 40 -9.17 9.64 7.18
C GLN A 40 -10.04 8.38 7.22
N ASN A 41 -9.42 7.20 7.22
CA ASN A 41 -10.08 5.89 7.15
C ASN A 41 -11.09 5.79 5.99
N MET A 42 -10.70 6.33 4.83
CA MET A 42 -11.48 6.37 3.59
C MET A 42 -10.89 5.46 2.53
N TYR A 43 -9.55 5.38 2.44
CA TYR A 43 -8.87 4.54 1.46
C TYR A 43 -7.95 3.55 2.15
N TYR A 44 -7.78 2.39 1.54
CA TYR A 44 -6.77 1.43 1.96
C TYR A 44 -5.80 1.12 0.84
N TYR A 45 -4.55 0.95 1.25
CA TYR A 45 -3.40 0.76 0.39
C TYR A 45 -2.71 -0.54 0.73
N GLU A 46 -1.92 -1.05 -0.20
CA GLU A 46 -1.04 -2.19 -0.04
C GLU A 46 0.36 -1.85 -0.54
N CYS A 47 1.38 -2.33 0.16
CA CYS A 47 2.75 -2.24 -0.34
C CYS A 47 3.00 -3.38 -1.32
N GLU A 48 2.96 -3.08 -2.61
CA GLU A 48 3.18 -4.07 -3.66
C GLU A 48 4.57 -3.95 -4.26
N LYS A 49 5.06 -5.09 -4.77
CA LYS A 49 6.26 -5.13 -5.59
C LYS A 49 5.90 -4.89 -7.05
N ASP A 50 6.52 -3.89 -7.66
CA ASP A 50 6.36 -3.56 -9.08
C ASP A 50 7.73 -3.69 -9.77
N GLY A 51 8.03 -4.93 -10.19
CA GLY A 51 9.34 -5.31 -10.73
C GLY A 51 10.46 -5.15 -9.68
N PRO A 52 11.53 -4.38 -9.96
CA PRO A 52 12.59 -4.13 -8.99
C PRO A 52 12.21 -3.06 -7.96
N TYR A 53 11.07 -2.39 -8.10
CA TYR A 53 10.62 -1.30 -7.22
C TYR A 53 9.51 -1.76 -6.27
N LEU A 54 9.24 -0.96 -5.23
CA LEU A 54 8.02 -1.06 -4.43
C LEU A 54 7.10 0.12 -4.74
N LYS A 55 5.79 -0.13 -4.68
CA LYS A 55 4.76 0.89 -4.82
C LYS A 55 3.65 0.65 -3.79
N SER A 56 3.28 1.71 -3.09
CA SER A 56 2.03 1.75 -2.34
C SER A 56 0.87 1.92 -3.31
N ARG A 57 0.11 0.85 -3.53
CA ARG A 57 -1.04 0.83 -4.43
C ARG A 57 -2.32 0.99 -3.64
N ALA A 58 -3.18 1.91 -4.08
CA ALA A 58 -4.54 1.97 -3.59
C ALA A 58 -5.26 0.69 -3.99
N LYS A 59 -5.89 0.02 -3.04
CA LYS A 59 -6.63 -1.24 -3.26
C LYS A 59 -8.12 -1.05 -3.21
N GLY A 60 -8.59 0.03 -2.61
CA GLY A 60 -9.99 0.37 -2.55
C GLY A 60 -10.28 1.41 -1.48
N CYS A 61 -11.56 1.56 -1.17
CA CYS A 61 -12.06 2.42 -0.11
C CYS A 61 -12.50 1.60 1.10
N ILE A 62 -12.69 2.31 2.21
CA ILE A 62 -13.39 1.81 3.38
C ILE A 62 -14.86 2.21 3.24
N SER A 63 -15.77 1.29 3.54
CA SER A 63 -17.21 1.53 3.52
C SER A 63 -17.60 2.65 4.50
N HIS A 64 -18.77 3.24 4.30
CA HIS A 64 -19.25 4.35 5.14
C HIS A 64 -19.37 3.96 6.62
N ASP A 65 -19.77 2.72 6.92
CA ASP A 65 -19.81 2.18 8.29
C ASP A 65 -18.42 1.96 8.92
N LYS A 66 -17.33 2.19 8.17
CA LYS A 66 -15.93 2.00 8.56
C LYS A 66 -15.56 0.56 8.94
N GLN A 67 -16.41 -0.42 8.64
CA GLN A 67 -16.17 -1.82 9.02
C GLN A 67 -15.66 -2.68 7.88
N ARG A 68 -15.89 -2.29 6.62
CA ARG A 68 -15.60 -3.12 5.45
C ARG A 68 -14.62 -2.41 4.51
N ARG A 69 -13.82 -3.22 3.82
CA ARG A 69 -12.95 -2.79 2.73
C ARG A 69 -13.67 -3.08 1.42
N VAL A 70 -13.84 -2.05 0.60
CA VAL A 70 -14.48 -2.12 -0.72
C VAL A 70 -13.38 -2.04 -1.77
N PRO A 71 -13.04 -3.14 -2.46
CA PRO A 71 -11.99 -3.16 -3.47
C PRO A 71 -12.31 -2.24 -4.67
N ILE A 72 -11.27 -1.74 -5.33
CA ILE A 72 -11.44 -1.01 -6.61
C ILE A 72 -12.20 -1.90 -7.59
N GLY A 73 -13.28 -1.35 -8.17
CA GLY A 73 -14.14 -2.05 -9.12
C GLY A 73 -15.33 -2.75 -8.48
N GLN A 74 -15.43 -2.83 -7.15
CA GLN A 74 -16.68 -3.15 -6.47
C GLN A 74 -17.48 -1.89 -6.17
N ARG A 75 -18.79 -2.04 -6.23
CA ARG A 75 -19.77 -1.03 -5.80
C ARG A 75 -20.33 -1.48 -4.46
N ASP A 76 -20.23 -0.60 -3.47
CA ASP A 76 -20.87 -0.77 -2.17
C ASP A 76 -22.06 0.20 -2.12
N ASP A 77 -23.26 -0.33 -2.32
CA ASP A 77 -24.48 0.46 -2.20
C ASP A 77 -24.86 0.54 -0.72
N PHE A 78 -24.32 1.54 -0.04
CA PHE A 78 -24.74 1.89 1.32
C PHE A 78 -26.11 2.60 1.27
N GLY A 79 -27.16 1.82 0.99
CA GLY A 79 -28.56 2.26 1.08
C GLY A 79 -29.03 3.16 -0.06
N ASP A 80 -28.91 2.69 -1.30
CA ASP A 80 -29.39 3.39 -2.49
C ASP A 80 -30.22 2.37 -3.32
N TYR A 81 -31.51 2.53 -3.63
CA TYR A 81 -32.39 3.71 -3.67
C TYR A 81 -33.83 3.23 -3.38
N MET A 82 -34.58 3.87 -2.46
CA MET A 82 -36.05 3.86 -2.51
C MET A 82 -36.53 5.04 -3.33
#